data_AF-A0A9X9WUA0-F1
#
_entry.id   AF-A0A9X9WUA0-F1
#
_cell.length_a   1.000
_cell.length_b   1.000
_cell.length_c   1.000
_cell.angle_alpha   90.00
_cell.angle_beta   90.00
_cell.angle_gamma   90.00
#
_symmetry.space_group_name_H-M   'P 1'
#
loop_
_entity.id
_entity.type
_entity.pdbx_description
1 polymer ?
#
loop_
_entity_poly.entity_id
_entity_poly.type
_entity_poly.pdbx_seq_one_letter_code
_entity_poly.pdbx_strand_id
1 'polypeptide(L)'
;MTATIPVRTSIAAGQVLSGPVASVGYGVCLLLLPAAWTDAPLTLQGSLDEGEPTFWADLYDHLGNEVVLTVAAGRALTLPPTLLLGWRWLRLRSGLAAAPVNQAAERLLTLGIRPLA
;
A
#
# COMPACT_ATOMS: atom_id res chain seq x y z
N MET A 1 4.38 22.13 -12.83
CA MET A 1 4.01 20.71 -12.96
C MET A 1 4.57 19.96 -11.77
N THR A 2 3.73 19.45 -10.87
CA THR A 2 4.21 18.75 -9.66
C THR A 2 4.65 17.33 -10.02
N ALA A 3 5.92 17.01 -9.80
CA ALA A 3 6.49 15.70 -10.14
C ALA A 3 5.87 14.57 -9.30
N THR A 4 5.96 13.35 -9.82
CA THR A 4 5.67 12.15 -9.01
C THR A 4 6.89 11.84 -8.16
N ILE A 5 6.66 11.64 -6.86
CA ILE A 5 7.71 11.36 -5.88
C ILE A 5 7.66 9.87 -5.55
N PRO A 6 8.76 9.12 -5.69
CA PRO A 6 8.82 7.72 -5.27
C PRO A 6 9.00 7.63 -3.74
N VAL A 7 8.13 6.87 -3.09
CA VAL A 7 8.25 6.48 -1.68
C VAL A 7 8.40 4.97 -1.61
N ARG A 8 9.35 4.50 -0.80
CA ARG A 8 9.65 3.07 -0.68
C ARG A 8 9.20 2.56 0.68
N THR A 9 8.62 1.36 0.68
CA THR A 9 8.32 0.59 1.89
C THR A 9 8.69 -0.86 1.65
N SER A 10 8.97 -1.62 2.70
CA SER A 10 9.30 -3.04 2.59
C SER A 10 8.36 -3.92 3.40
N ILE A 11 8.08 -5.11 2.88
CA ILE A 11 7.56 -6.23 3.64
C ILE A 11 8.76 -7.12 3.97
N ALA A 12 9.07 -7.27 5.25
CA ALA A 12 10.20 -8.10 5.69
C ALA A 12 9.94 -9.60 5.40
N ALA A 13 11.03 -10.39 5.36
CA ALA A 13 10.92 -11.83 5.18
C ALA A 13 10.05 -12.47 6.28
N GLY A 14 9.14 -13.36 5.88
CA GLY A 14 8.19 -14.01 6.79
C GLY A 14 7.10 -13.10 7.33
N GLN A 15 7.01 -11.84 6.88
CA GLN A 15 5.96 -10.90 7.26
C GLN A 15 4.94 -10.71 6.13
N VAL A 16 3.80 -10.13 6.50
CA VAL A 16 2.69 -9.83 5.57
C VAL A 16 2.46 -8.34 5.38
N LEU A 17 2.87 -7.50 6.34
CA LEU A 17 2.63 -6.07 6.33
C LEU A 17 3.89 -5.30 5.97
N SER A 18 3.72 -4.21 5.23
CA SER A 18 4.79 -3.26 4.96
C SER A 18 5.01 -2.30 6.12
N GLY A 19 6.15 -1.60 6.11
CA GLY A 19 6.32 -0.39 6.91
C GLY A 19 5.29 0.70 6.56
N PRO A 20 5.02 1.64 7.49
CA PRO A 20 4.07 2.72 7.28
C PRO A 20 4.56 3.69 6.20
N VAL A 21 3.61 4.26 5.47
CA VAL A 21 3.81 5.30 4.46
C VAL A 21 2.93 6.48 4.81
N ALA A 22 3.55 7.64 5.05
CA ALA A 22 2.81 8.88 5.22
C ALA A 22 2.24 9.36 3.88
N SER A 23 0.95 9.71 3.87
CA SER A 23 0.23 10.18 2.67
C SER A 23 -0.47 11.53 2.85
N VAL A 24 -0.30 12.20 4.01
CA VAL A 24 -0.89 13.52 4.27
C VAL A 24 -0.44 14.53 3.21
N GLY A 25 -1.40 15.15 2.51
CA GLY A 25 -1.12 16.14 1.47
C GLY A 25 -0.73 15.53 0.11
N TYR A 26 -0.79 14.21 -0.04
CA TYR A 26 -0.45 13.51 -1.28
C TYR A 26 -1.53 12.51 -1.70
N GLY A 27 -1.68 12.34 -3.01
CA GLY A 27 -2.41 11.22 -3.59
C GLY A 27 -1.44 10.13 -4.03
N VAL A 28 -1.70 8.88 -3.62
CA VAL A 28 -0.98 7.70 -4.12
C VAL A 28 -1.53 7.31 -5.48
N CYS A 29 -0.71 7.37 -6.53
CA CYS A 29 -1.17 7.20 -7.90
C CYS A 29 -0.48 6.06 -8.65
N LEU A 30 0.62 5.51 -8.13
CA LEU A 30 1.34 4.41 -8.74
C LEU A 30 1.81 3.42 -7.68
N LEU A 31 1.93 2.16 -8.07
CA LEU A 31 2.62 1.11 -7.32
C LEU A 31 3.52 0.34 -8.28
N LEU A 32 4.78 0.11 -7.90
CA LEU A 32 5.74 -0.72 -8.62
C LEU A 32 6.13 -1.90 -7.72
N LEU A 33 5.83 -3.11 -8.19
CA LEU A 33 6.22 -4.35 -7.53
C LEU A 33 7.62 -4.82 -7.99
N PRO A 34 8.38 -5.46 -7.09
CA PRO A 34 9.63 -6.12 -7.44
C PRO A 34 9.39 -7.36 -8.32
N ALA A 35 10.39 -7.74 -9.10
CA ALA A 35 10.38 -8.96 -9.92
C ALA A 35 10.36 -10.24 -9.07
N ALA A 36 10.87 -10.19 -7.85
CA ALA A 36 10.67 -11.25 -6.87
C ALA A 36 9.42 -10.92 -6.05
N TRP A 37 8.38 -11.74 -6.14
CA TRP A 37 7.15 -11.59 -5.36
C TRP A 37 6.57 -12.97 -5.07
N THR A 38 6.15 -13.21 -3.84
CA THR A 38 5.36 -14.40 -3.49
C THR A 38 3.93 -14.12 -3.95
N ASP A 39 3.38 -14.96 -4.81
CA ASP A 39 2.09 -14.70 -5.45
C ASP A 39 0.98 -14.48 -4.41
N ALA A 40 0.47 -13.26 -4.39
CA ALA A 40 -0.54 -12.78 -3.47
C ALA A 40 -1.09 -11.45 -4.01
N PRO A 41 -2.41 -11.20 -3.87
CA PRO A 41 -2.94 -9.86 -4.03
C PRO A 41 -2.37 -8.93 -2.96
N LEU A 42 -2.49 -7.62 -3.17
CA LEU A 42 -2.22 -6.64 -2.12
C LEU A 42 -3.52 -6.05 -1.59
N THR A 43 -3.64 -5.93 -0.27
CA THR A 43 -4.69 -5.16 0.40
C THR A 43 -4.05 -4.06 1.22
N LEU A 44 -4.84 -3.14 1.78
CA LEU A 44 -4.31 -1.97 2.46
C LEU A 44 -4.89 -1.82 3.86
N GLN A 45 -4.07 -1.24 4.73
CA GLN A 45 -4.50 -0.73 6.02
C GLN A 45 -4.22 0.75 6.13
N GLY A 46 -5.12 1.46 6.79
CA GLY A 46 -5.08 2.90 6.99
C GLY A 46 -5.04 3.25 8.46
N SER A 47 -4.40 4.38 8.76
CA SER A 47 -4.46 5.03 10.06
C SER A 47 -4.68 6.53 9.90
N LEU A 48 -5.44 7.09 10.84
CA LEU A 48 -5.67 8.53 10.99
C LEU A 48 -4.95 9.09 12.22
N ASP A 49 -4.07 8.30 12.85
CA ASP A 49 -3.31 8.75 14.01
C ASP A 49 -2.44 9.98 13.66
N GLU A 50 -2.35 10.89 14.62
CA GLU A 50 -1.37 11.98 14.61
C GLU A 50 -0.05 11.46 15.21
N GLY A 51 1.09 11.80 14.60
CA GLY A 51 2.37 11.19 14.97
C GLY A 51 2.51 9.76 14.41
N GLU A 52 3.34 8.93 15.06
CA GLU A 52 3.58 7.54 14.64
C GLU A 52 2.30 6.69 14.80
N PRO A 53 1.91 5.89 13.79
CA PRO A 53 0.63 5.19 13.80
C PRO A 53 0.63 3.99 14.76
N THR A 54 -0.31 4.00 15.71
CA THR A 54 -0.51 2.92 16.70
C THR A 54 -1.73 2.06 16.39
N PHE A 55 -2.77 2.65 15.79
CA PHE A 55 -3.99 1.96 15.36
C PHE A 55 -4.03 1.80 13.84
N TRP A 56 -4.49 0.64 13.38
CA TRP A 56 -4.61 0.30 11.96
C TRP A 56 -5.94 -0.40 11.70
N ALA A 57 -6.61 -0.01 10.61
CA ALA A 57 -7.83 -0.67 10.14
C ALA A 57 -7.66 -1.15 8.69
N ASP A 58 -8.26 -2.29 8.36
CA ASP A 58 -8.37 -2.79 6.99
C ASP A 58 -9.24 -1.85 6.15
N LEU A 59 -8.81 -1.57 4.92
CA LEU A 59 -9.58 -0.74 4.00
C LEU A 59 -10.66 -1.56 3.31
N TYR A 60 -11.90 -1.12 3.49
CA TYR A 60 -13.07 -1.60 2.76
C TYR A 60 -13.71 -0.41 2.03
N ASP A 61 -14.29 -0.67 0.86
CA ASP A 61 -15.10 0.31 0.17
C ASP A 61 -16.47 0.50 0.87
N HIS A 62 -17.23 1.49 0.41
CA HIS A 62 -18.57 1.79 0.94
C HIS A 62 -19.62 0.69 0.67
N LEU A 63 -19.27 -0.33 -0.13
CA LEU A 63 -20.12 -1.48 -0.42
C LEU A 63 -19.75 -2.69 0.45
N GLY A 64 -18.71 -2.57 1.29
CA GLY A 64 -18.25 -3.63 2.18
C GLY A 64 -17.29 -4.62 1.53
N ASN A 65 -16.69 -4.28 0.37
CA ASN A 65 -15.64 -5.08 -0.22
C ASN A 65 -14.27 -4.62 0.27
N GLU A 66 -13.38 -5.55 0.58
CA GLU A 66 -11.99 -5.22 0.89
C GLU A 66 -11.35 -4.55 -0.34
N VAL A 67 -10.55 -3.50 -0.12
CA VAL A 67 -9.80 -2.84 -1.19
C VAL A 67 -8.65 -3.74 -1.61
N VAL A 68 -8.84 -4.45 -2.73
CA VAL A 68 -7.87 -5.42 -3.28
C VAL A 68 -7.19 -4.86 -4.52
N LEU A 69 -5.87 -4.89 -4.54
CA LEU A 69 -5.02 -4.62 -5.69
C LEU A 69 -4.54 -5.95 -6.29
N THR A 70 -5.00 -6.26 -7.50
CA THR A 70 -4.54 -7.43 -8.26
C THR A 70 -3.15 -7.16 -8.83
N VAL A 71 -2.14 -7.77 -8.21
CA VAL A 71 -0.73 -7.52 -8.52
C VAL A 71 -0.06 -8.80 -9.03
N ALA A 72 1.11 -8.65 -9.65
CA ALA A 72 1.97 -9.76 -10.03
C ALA A 72 3.43 -9.31 -9.98
N ALA A 73 4.35 -10.27 -9.95
CA ALA A 73 5.77 -10.00 -9.91
C ALA A 73 6.22 -9.09 -11.09
N GLY A 74 7.03 -8.08 -10.79
CA GLY A 74 7.58 -7.14 -11.78
C GLY A 74 6.55 -6.23 -12.45
N ARG A 75 5.36 -6.08 -11.88
CA ARG A 75 4.27 -5.26 -12.44
C ARG A 75 4.23 -3.85 -11.85
N ALA A 76 3.93 -2.88 -12.71
CA ALA A 76 3.49 -1.55 -12.29
C ALA A 76 1.96 -1.44 -12.37
N LEU A 77 1.36 -0.76 -11.40
CA LEU A 77 -0.06 -0.47 -11.34
C LEU A 77 -0.26 1.05 -11.36
N THR A 78 -1.22 1.50 -12.16
CA THR A 78 -1.82 2.82 -12.02
C THR A 78 -2.95 2.74 -11.01
N LEU A 79 -2.97 3.65 -10.05
CA LEU A 79 -3.97 3.69 -8.99
C LEU A 79 -4.78 4.98 -9.13
N PRO A 80 -6.13 4.92 -9.14
CA PRO A 80 -6.94 6.13 -9.04
C PRO A 80 -6.68 6.76 -7.67
N PRO A 81 -6.19 8.01 -7.58
CA PRO A 81 -5.80 8.61 -6.30
C PRO A 81 -6.93 8.58 -5.27
N THR A 82 -8.17 8.81 -5.73
CA THR A 82 -9.40 8.80 -4.92
C THR A 82 -9.62 7.51 -4.12
N LEU A 83 -8.99 6.40 -4.50
CA LEU A 83 -9.05 5.15 -3.75
C LEU A 83 -8.41 5.27 -2.35
N LEU A 84 -7.38 6.09 -2.22
CA LEU A 84 -6.50 6.15 -1.04
C LEU A 84 -6.40 7.55 -0.41
N LEU A 85 -7.13 8.54 -0.96
CA LEU A 85 -7.17 9.88 -0.38
C LEU A 85 -7.77 9.88 1.03
N GLY A 86 -7.29 10.81 1.87
CA GLY A 86 -7.82 11.06 3.21
C GLY A 86 -7.10 10.32 4.33
N TRP A 87 -6.30 9.29 4.02
CA TRP A 87 -5.51 8.59 5.03
C TRP A 87 -4.22 9.34 5.36
N ARG A 88 -3.86 9.38 6.65
CA ARG A 88 -2.58 9.96 7.09
C ARG A 88 -1.44 8.98 6.90
N TRP A 89 -1.70 7.72 7.26
CA TRP A 89 -0.77 6.63 7.09
C TRP A 89 -1.43 5.48 6.34
N LEU A 90 -0.66 4.86 5.47
CA LEU A 90 -1.02 3.65 4.74
C LEU A 90 0.05 2.58 4.97
N ARG A 91 -0.36 1.32 4.98
CA ARG A 91 0.56 0.18 4.80
C ARG A 91 -0.09 -0.87 3.93
N LEU A 92 0.72 -1.62 3.20
CA LEU A 92 0.26 -2.68 2.31
C LEU A 92 0.33 -4.02 3.04
N ARG A 93 -0.63 -4.88 2.78
CA ARG A 93 -0.65 -6.28 3.18
C ARG A 93 -0.53 -7.18 1.96
N SER A 94 0.36 -8.16 2.05
CA SER A 94 0.42 -9.31 1.15
C SER A 94 -0.68 -10.30 1.51
N GLY A 95 -1.65 -10.50 0.62
CA GLY A 95 -2.84 -11.32 0.83
C GLY A 95 -4.07 -10.52 1.27
N LEU A 96 -5.19 -11.24 1.48
CA LEU A 96 -6.44 -10.69 2.00
C LEU A 96 -6.39 -10.61 3.54
N ALA A 97 -7.28 -9.83 4.16
CA ALA A 97 -7.40 -9.80 5.62
C ALA A 97 -7.61 -11.20 6.22
N ALA A 98 -8.49 -11.98 5.62
CA ALA A 98 -8.82 -13.34 6.06
C ALA A 98 -7.77 -14.39 5.67
N ALA A 99 -6.89 -14.08 4.71
CA ALA A 99 -5.90 -15.01 4.17
C ALA A 99 -4.59 -14.27 3.82
N PRO A 100 -3.85 -13.80 4.84
CA PRO A 100 -2.60 -13.10 4.63
C PRO A 100 -1.51 -14.07 4.16
N VAL A 101 -0.59 -13.61 3.31
CA VAL A 101 0.46 -14.42 2.70
C VAL A 101 1.83 -13.84 3.06
N ASN A 102 2.62 -14.60 3.80
CA ASN A 102 3.99 -14.23 4.15
C ASN A 102 4.87 -14.13 2.90
N GLN A 103 5.66 -13.06 2.80
CA GLN A 103 6.65 -12.96 1.73
C GLN A 103 7.88 -13.82 2.05
N ALA A 104 8.35 -14.61 1.08
CA ALA A 104 9.46 -15.56 1.28
C ALA A 104 10.83 -14.91 1.56
N ALA A 105 11.00 -13.64 1.19
CA ALA A 105 12.15 -12.81 1.52
C ALA A 105 11.70 -11.35 1.53
N GLU A 106 12.57 -10.41 1.94
CA GLU A 106 12.23 -8.99 1.92
C GLU A 106 11.77 -8.54 0.52
N ARG A 107 10.70 -7.74 0.48
CA ARG A 107 10.13 -7.17 -0.74
C ARG A 107 10.06 -5.66 -0.63
N LEU A 108 10.82 -4.96 -1.47
CA LEU A 108 10.76 -3.52 -1.59
C LEU A 108 9.65 -3.13 -2.57
N LEU A 109 8.67 -2.38 -2.10
CA LEU A 109 7.57 -1.82 -2.87
C LEU A 109 7.82 -0.33 -3.06
N THR A 110 7.56 0.19 -4.27
CA THR A 110 7.66 1.63 -4.54
C THR A 110 6.28 2.20 -4.86
N LEU A 111 5.85 3.19 -4.10
CA LEU A 111 4.66 3.97 -4.34
C LEU A 111 5.05 5.27 -5.05
N GLY A 112 4.30 5.64 -6.08
CA GLY A 112 4.37 6.99 -6.66
C GLY A 112 3.30 7.86 -6.02
N ILE A 113 3.72 8.96 -5.40
CA ILE A 113 2.82 9.94 -4.78
C ILE A 113 2.92 11.29 -5.48
N ARG A 114 1.82 12.05 -5.47
CA ARG A 114 1.77 13.42 -6.01
C ARG A 114 1.11 14.37 -5.00
N PRO A 115 1.61 15.60 -4.84
CA PRO A 115 0.96 16.59 -3.98
C PRO A 115 -0.49 16.84 -4.41
N LEU A 116 -1.37 16.93 -3.44
CA LEU A 116 -2.74 17.43 -3.61
C LEU A 116 -2.63 18.96 -3.62
N ALA A 117 -2.84 19.55 -4.80
CA ALA A 117 -2.85 20.99 -4.97
C ALA A 117 -4.13 21.62 -4.43
#